data_AF-A0A2T5HXJ4-F1
#
_entry.id   AF-A0A2T5HXJ4-F1
#
_cell.length_a   1.000
_cell.length_b   1.000
_cell.length_c   1.000
_cell.angle_alpha   90.00
_cell.angle_beta   90.00
_cell.angle_gamma   90.00
#
_symmetry.space_group_name_H-M   'P 1'
#
loop_
_entity.id
_entity.type
_entity.pdbx_description
1 polymer ?
#
loop_
_entity_poly.entity_id
_entity_poly.type
_entity_poly.pdbx_seq_one_letter_code
_entity_poly.pdbx_strand_id
1 'polypeptide(L)'
;MDAIVEQVREQEQKPKLESASLWKRIKNVLLLLSFLGLISANIATLVSDSLHTAAFNTLKSFLGYALTDTALTKILGQSPTVKRSDDVAVKTKELVDKNTRLARNNTELVEKHAKLKKESDRKIKTAQKVSKRIATRSVMSARRHIVSLPGEAIPVLGTSIIVGVTVWDIHDLCQNMKDINQLNSAFGHALEDQDQICGIEVPTTEQVLAEVKENWQEAYDNAKVQIELSHMNAKDLINQKYGDAKEQATQMGDDLEDQLADTYTDAMNKINQIKTQTQVPPPSEIWRTVKDKIYDLSEKLVQ
;
A
#
# COMPACT_ATOMS: atom_id res chain seq x y z
N MET A 1 56.80 -30.77 -115.96
CA MET A 1 55.84 -29.81 -116.51
C MET A 1 54.89 -29.44 -115.37
N ASP A 2 54.85 -28.23 -114.81
CA ASP A 2 55.60 -26.97 -115.07
C ASP A 2 55.86 -26.31 -113.70
N ALA A 3 57.04 -25.77 -113.33
CA ALA A 3 57.71 -24.58 -113.87
C ALA A 3 56.73 -23.37 -113.91
N ILE A 4 56.68 -22.47 -112.92
CA ILE A 4 57.59 -21.33 -112.63
C ILE A 4 57.03 -20.68 -111.33
N VAL A 5 57.74 -20.25 -110.26
CA VAL A 5 59.14 -19.80 -109.99
C VAL A 5 59.34 -18.26 -110.13
N GLU A 6 60.17 -17.69 -109.25
CA GLU A 6 60.72 -16.31 -109.22
C GLU A 6 59.78 -15.08 -109.14
N GLN A 7 59.82 -14.42 -107.97
CA GLN A 7 59.80 -12.96 -107.66
C GLN A 7 59.23 -12.78 -106.22
N VAL A 8 59.98 -12.97 -105.12
CA VAL A 8 61.12 -12.19 -104.60
C VAL A 8 60.75 -10.74 -104.21
N ARG A 9 60.47 -10.54 -102.89
CA ARG A 9 60.95 -9.43 -102.03
C ARG A 9 60.36 -8.02 -102.32
N GLU A 10 59.84 -7.19 -101.39
CA GLU A 10 60.07 -7.00 -99.93
C GLU A 10 59.00 -6.10 -99.24
N GLN A 11 58.91 -6.15 -97.89
CA GLN A 11 58.30 -5.16 -96.94
C GLN A 11 56.78 -4.80 -97.04
N GLU A 12 56.01 -4.44 -95.99
CA GLU A 12 56.27 -4.30 -94.54
C GLU A 12 55.01 -4.50 -93.63
N GLN A 13 55.25 -4.91 -92.36
CA GLN A 13 54.52 -4.66 -91.09
C GLN A 13 53.00 -4.96 -90.81
N LYS A 14 52.81 -5.97 -89.91
CA LYS A 14 52.04 -5.97 -88.62
C LYS A 14 50.48 -5.93 -88.60
N PRO A 15 49.83 -6.65 -87.66
CA PRO A 15 49.76 -6.20 -86.25
C PRO A 15 50.09 -7.26 -85.16
N LYS A 16 50.88 -6.83 -84.15
CA LYS A 16 50.92 -7.43 -82.80
C LYS A 16 50.27 -6.45 -81.82
N LEU A 17 48.95 -6.50 -81.59
CA LEU A 17 48.26 -5.50 -80.75
C LEU A 17 47.06 -5.98 -79.91
N GLU A 18 46.93 -7.27 -79.57
CA GLU A 18 45.89 -7.71 -78.60
C GLU A 18 46.41 -8.50 -77.40
N SER A 19 47.34 -9.44 -77.58
CA SER A 19 47.78 -10.35 -76.50
C SER A 19 48.37 -9.64 -75.26
N ALA A 20 49.10 -8.54 -75.45
CA ALA A 20 49.67 -7.76 -74.36
C ALA A 20 48.60 -7.00 -73.53
N SER A 21 47.48 -6.61 -74.16
CA SER A 21 46.36 -5.92 -73.50
C SER A 21 45.59 -6.87 -72.59
N LEU A 22 45.26 -8.07 -73.11
CA LEU A 22 44.56 -9.12 -72.36
C LEU A 22 45.35 -9.57 -71.13
N TRP A 23 46.66 -9.83 -71.26
CA TRP A 23 47.50 -10.23 -70.12
C TRP A 23 47.57 -9.16 -69.02
N LYS A 24 47.61 -7.87 -69.41
CA LYS A 24 47.62 -6.75 -68.46
C LYS A 24 46.27 -6.61 -67.75
N ARG A 25 45.15 -6.83 -68.46
CA ARG A 25 43.80 -6.90 -67.86
C ARG A 25 43.68 -8.05 -66.87
N ILE A 26 44.12 -9.25 -67.22
CA ILE A 26 44.10 -10.43 -66.32
C ILE A 26 44.92 -10.16 -65.05
N LYS A 27 46.14 -9.63 -65.17
CA LYS A 27 46.95 -9.25 -63.98
C LYS A 27 46.25 -8.22 -63.10
N ASN A 28 45.63 -7.19 -63.68
CA ASN A 28 44.92 -6.18 -62.90
C ASN A 28 43.67 -6.76 -62.20
N VAL A 29 42.90 -7.62 -62.86
CA VAL A 29 41.76 -8.32 -62.24
C VAL A 29 42.22 -9.21 -61.07
N LEU A 30 43.32 -9.95 -61.24
CA LEU A 30 43.86 -10.84 -60.21
C LEU A 30 44.40 -10.05 -59.00
N LEU A 31 45.02 -8.88 -59.23
CA LEU A 31 45.42 -7.95 -58.17
C LEU A 31 44.20 -7.36 -57.45
N LEU A 32 43.19 -6.90 -58.19
CA LEU A 32 41.95 -6.36 -57.59
C LEU A 32 41.20 -7.42 -56.76
N LEU A 33 41.15 -8.68 -57.22
CA LEU A 33 40.60 -9.79 -56.46
C LEU A 33 41.40 -10.08 -55.19
N SER A 34 42.73 -9.96 -55.23
CA SER A 34 43.58 -10.08 -54.03
C SER A 34 43.30 -8.97 -53.01
N PHE A 35 43.21 -7.72 -53.46
CA PHE A 35 42.85 -6.59 -52.58
C PHE A 35 41.43 -6.71 -52.02
N LEU A 36 40.43 -7.07 -52.85
CA LEU A 36 39.06 -7.33 -52.37
C LEU A 36 39.03 -8.50 -51.37
N GLY A 37 39.80 -9.56 -51.63
CA GLY A 37 39.92 -10.72 -50.74
C GLY A 37 40.52 -10.34 -49.38
N LEU A 38 41.58 -9.53 -49.35
CA LEU A 38 42.19 -9.01 -48.13
C LEU A 38 41.25 -8.10 -47.34
N ILE A 39 40.53 -7.20 -48.02
CA ILE A 39 39.54 -6.31 -47.38
C ILE A 39 38.38 -7.14 -46.82
N SER A 40 37.84 -8.07 -47.60
CA SER A 40 36.75 -8.98 -47.19
C SER A 40 37.17 -9.85 -46.00
N ALA A 41 38.38 -10.42 -46.03
CA ALA A 41 38.93 -11.20 -44.92
C ALA A 41 39.09 -10.36 -43.65
N ASN A 42 39.61 -9.13 -43.74
CA ASN A 42 39.73 -8.23 -42.58
C ASN A 42 38.36 -7.89 -41.98
N ILE A 43 37.35 -7.61 -42.81
CA ILE A 43 35.97 -7.34 -42.35
C ILE A 43 35.37 -8.60 -41.69
N ALA A 44 35.48 -9.76 -42.33
CA ALA A 44 34.90 -11.00 -41.84
C ALA A 44 35.56 -11.50 -40.53
N THR A 45 36.86 -11.24 -40.36
CA THR A 45 37.63 -11.54 -39.14
C THR A 45 37.26 -10.62 -37.97
N LEU A 46 36.84 -9.38 -38.25
CA LEU A 46 36.38 -8.43 -37.22
C LEU A 46 34.94 -8.71 -36.76
N VAL A 47 34.11 -9.29 -37.63
CA VAL A 47 32.67 -9.49 -37.42
C VAL A 47 32.32 -10.88 -36.87
N SER A 48 33.22 -11.86 -36.93
CA SER A 48 32.93 -13.23 -36.46
C SER A 48 34.07 -13.89 -35.66
N ASP A 49 33.73 -14.34 -34.45
CA ASP A 49 34.65 -15.01 -33.52
C ASP A 49 35.21 -16.33 -34.09
N SER A 50 34.45 -17.00 -34.95
CA SER A 50 34.86 -18.25 -35.61
C SER A 50 35.94 -18.02 -36.66
N LEU A 51 35.83 -16.98 -37.50
CA LEU A 51 36.88 -16.63 -38.47
C LEU A 51 38.10 -16.01 -37.79
N HIS A 52 37.90 -15.20 -36.73
CA HIS A 52 39.00 -14.75 -35.89
C HIS A 52 39.78 -15.94 -35.30
N THR A 53 39.07 -16.95 -34.77
CA THR A 53 39.71 -18.16 -34.23
C THR A 53 40.42 -18.99 -35.30
N ALA A 54 39.83 -19.13 -36.49
CA ALA A 54 40.45 -19.83 -37.62
C ALA A 54 41.74 -19.14 -38.11
N ALA A 55 41.68 -17.82 -38.34
CA ALA A 55 42.83 -17.01 -38.74
C ALA A 55 43.93 -16.96 -37.67
N PHE A 56 43.55 -16.96 -36.39
CA PHE A 56 44.48 -17.03 -35.27
C PHE A 56 45.20 -18.39 -35.21
N ASN A 57 44.48 -19.49 -35.45
CA ASN A 57 45.06 -20.84 -35.46
C ASN A 57 45.99 -21.06 -36.66
N THR A 58 45.69 -20.53 -37.85
CA THR A 58 46.59 -20.60 -39.01
C THR A 58 47.85 -19.76 -38.79
N LEU A 59 47.72 -18.55 -38.25
CA LEU A 59 48.86 -17.70 -37.88
C LEU A 59 49.74 -18.37 -36.81
N LYS A 60 49.13 -19.00 -35.79
CA LYS A 60 49.85 -19.77 -34.76
C LYS A 60 50.63 -20.94 -35.37
N SER A 61 50.04 -21.68 -36.31
CA SER A 61 50.70 -22.79 -37.00
C SER A 61 51.90 -22.33 -37.83
N PHE A 62 51.83 -21.13 -38.43
CA PHE A 62 52.92 -20.56 -39.21
C PHE A 62 54.06 -20.00 -38.33
N LEU A 63 53.73 -19.33 -37.22
CA LEU A 63 54.72 -18.73 -36.32
C LEU A 63 55.35 -19.74 -35.34
N GLY A 64 54.69 -20.85 -35.04
CA GLY A 64 55.22 -21.93 -34.20
C GLY A 64 56.46 -22.62 -34.77
N TYR A 65 56.76 -22.46 -36.07
CA TYR A 65 58.00 -22.93 -36.68
C TYR A 65 59.18 -21.97 -36.47
N ALA A 66 58.92 -20.71 -36.09
CA ALA A 66 59.91 -19.64 -35.97
C ALA A 66 60.17 -19.16 -34.53
N LEU A 67 59.25 -19.42 -33.59
CA LEU A 67 59.33 -18.99 -32.20
C LEU A 67 59.01 -20.15 -31.26
N THR A 68 59.80 -20.30 -30.20
CA THR A 68 59.53 -21.31 -29.15
C THR A 68 58.19 -21.05 -28.45
N ASP A 69 57.45 -22.12 -28.14
CA ASP A 69 56.10 -22.03 -27.55
C ASP A 69 56.02 -21.10 -26.33
N THR A 70 57.04 -21.08 -25.48
CA THR A 70 57.12 -20.22 -24.28
C THR A 70 57.14 -18.71 -24.62
N ALA A 71 57.77 -18.32 -25.72
CA ALA A 71 57.78 -16.93 -26.17
C ALA A 71 56.45 -16.58 -26.85
N LEU A 72 55.92 -17.49 -27.66
CA LEU A 72 54.64 -17.33 -28.35
C LEU A 72 53.49 -17.19 -27.35
N THR A 73 53.41 -18.07 -26.35
CA THR A 73 52.40 -18.00 -25.27
C THR A 73 52.51 -16.74 -24.42
N LYS A 74 53.73 -16.25 -24.13
CA LYS A 74 53.95 -15.03 -23.35
C LYS A 74 53.52 -13.76 -24.10
N ILE A 75 53.77 -13.70 -25.41
CA ILE A 75 53.33 -12.59 -26.28
C ILE A 75 51.82 -12.64 -26.48
N LEU A 76 51.26 -13.81 -26.79
CA LEU A 76 49.81 -13.98 -27.01
C LEU A 76 49.00 -13.77 -25.73
N GLY A 77 49.50 -14.18 -24.56
CA GLY A 77 48.87 -13.93 -23.25
C GLY A 77 48.88 -12.45 -22.83
N GLN A 78 49.73 -11.60 -23.44
CA GLN A 78 49.67 -10.15 -23.26
C GLN A 78 48.75 -9.43 -24.27
N SER A 79 48.20 -10.16 -25.25
CA SER A 79 47.30 -9.59 -26.26
C SER A 79 46.07 -8.89 -25.64
N PRO A 80 45.69 -7.69 -26.11
CA PRO A 80 44.50 -6.98 -25.63
C PRO A 80 43.21 -7.83 -25.71
N THR A 81 43.10 -8.69 -26.71
CA THR A 81 41.92 -9.54 -26.93
C THR A 81 41.78 -10.61 -25.85
N VAL A 82 42.88 -11.22 -25.41
CA VAL A 82 42.88 -12.24 -24.33
C VAL A 82 42.53 -11.59 -23.00
N LYS A 83 43.20 -10.48 -22.65
CA LYS A 83 42.86 -9.71 -21.43
C LYS A 83 41.42 -9.23 -21.40
N ARG A 84 40.85 -8.84 -22.56
CA ARG A 84 39.43 -8.48 -22.68
C ARG A 84 38.51 -9.69 -22.50
N SER A 85 38.90 -10.87 -23.01
CA SER A 85 38.15 -12.11 -22.77
C SER A 85 38.15 -12.50 -21.29
N ASP A 86 39.29 -12.36 -20.61
CA ASP A 86 39.42 -12.64 -19.18
C ASP A 86 38.61 -11.64 -18.33
N ASP A 87 38.70 -10.34 -18.63
CA ASP A 87 37.90 -9.29 -17.97
C ASP A 87 36.39 -9.47 -18.19
N VAL A 88 35.97 -9.87 -19.40
CA VAL A 88 34.58 -10.25 -19.69
C VAL A 88 34.18 -11.48 -18.88
N ALA A 89 35.00 -12.54 -18.84
CA ALA A 89 34.70 -13.74 -18.06
C ALA A 89 34.58 -13.44 -16.55
N VAL A 90 35.46 -12.59 -16.00
CA VAL A 90 35.40 -12.14 -14.60
C VAL A 90 34.13 -11.33 -14.34
N LYS A 91 33.80 -10.34 -15.19
CA LYS A 91 32.57 -9.52 -15.05
C LYS A 91 31.30 -10.32 -15.26
N THR A 92 31.28 -11.29 -16.17
CA THR A 92 30.17 -12.22 -16.35
C THR A 92 29.98 -13.08 -15.10
N LYS A 93 31.06 -13.59 -14.50
CA LYS A 93 30.98 -14.33 -13.22
C LYS A 93 30.47 -13.44 -12.09
N GLU A 94 30.98 -12.22 -11.95
CA GLU A 94 30.53 -11.25 -10.94
C GLU A 94 29.04 -10.89 -11.13
N LEU A 95 28.59 -10.73 -12.37
CA LEU A 95 27.19 -10.45 -12.72
C LEU A 95 26.28 -11.65 -12.41
N VAL A 96 26.73 -12.88 -12.67
CA VAL A 96 26.02 -14.11 -12.29
C VAL A 96 25.96 -14.25 -10.76
N ASP A 97 27.04 -13.98 -10.04
CA ASP A 97 27.08 -14.00 -8.57
C ASP A 97 26.16 -12.92 -7.97
N LYS A 98 26.10 -11.73 -8.58
CA LYS A 98 25.15 -10.65 -8.21
C LYS A 98 23.70 -11.04 -8.51
N ASN A 99 23.43 -11.60 -9.68
CA ASN A 99 22.07 -11.99 -10.08
C ASN A 99 21.53 -13.16 -9.23
N THR A 100 22.37 -14.15 -8.93
CA THR A 100 21.99 -15.26 -8.03
C THR A 100 21.77 -14.81 -6.59
N ARG A 101 22.57 -13.85 -6.08
CA ARG A 101 22.31 -13.20 -4.78
C ARG A 101 20.99 -12.42 -4.80
N LEU A 102 20.74 -11.63 -5.84
CA LEU A 102 19.49 -10.86 -5.98
C LEU A 102 18.26 -11.78 -6.06
N ALA A 103 18.34 -12.89 -6.79
CA ALA A 103 17.27 -13.89 -6.87
C ALA A 103 16.96 -14.54 -5.50
N ARG A 104 17.99 -14.85 -4.70
CA ARG A 104 17.81 -15.34 -3.32
C ARG A 104 17.16 -14.29 -2.43
N ASN A 105 17.68 -13.06 -2.44
CA ASN A 105 17.13 -11.96 -1.64
C ASN A 105 15.67 -11.67 -2.01
N ASN A 106 15.32 -11.68 -3.30
CA ASN A 106 13.94 -11.51 -3.76
C ASN A 106 13.03 -12.65 -3.26
N THR A 107 13.52 -13.89 -3.25
CA THR A 107 12.75 -15.05 -2.75
C THR A 107 12.51 -14.93 -1.23
N GLU A 108 13.54 -14.57 -0.46
CA GLU A 108 13.44 -14.32 0.98
C GLU A 108 12.51 -13.14 1.29
N LEU A 109 12.56 -12.06 0.50
CA LEU A 109 11.71 -10.89 0.66
C LEU A 109 10.24 -11.22 0.36
N VAL A 110 9.97 -12.01 -0.69
CA VAL A 110 8.62 -12.53 -1.00
C VAL A 110 8.10 -13.42 0.12
N GLU A 111 8.93 -14.30 0.69
CA GLU A 111 8.52 -15.15 1.82
C GLU A 111 8.21 -14.32 3.08
N LYS A 112 9.05 -13.31 3.40
CA LYS A 112 8.81 -12.37 4.49
C LYS A 112 7.53 -11.55 4.27
N HIS A 113 7.30 -11.04 3.06
CA HIS A 113 6.04 -10.35 2.72
C HIS A 113 4.82 -11.27 2.86
N ALA A 114 4.91 -12.53 2.46
CA ALA A 114 3.82 -13.49 2.61
C ALA A 114 3.50 -13.78 4.10
N LYS A 115 4.54 -13.90 4.95
CA LYS A 115 4.38 -14.05 6.41
C LYS A 115 3.76 -12.81 7.04
N LEU A 116 4.32 -11.63 6.78
CA LEU A 116 3.83 -10.34 7.29
C LEU A 116 2.38 -10.05 6.83
N LYS A 117 2.04 -10.36 5.57
CA LYS A 117 0.67 -10.23 5.07
C LYS A 117 -0.29 -11.16 5.82
N LYS A 118 0.09 -12.42 6.03
CA LYS A 118 -0.72 -13.40 6.79
C LYS A 118 -0.94 -12.98 8.25
N GLU A 119 0.07 -12.39 8.89
CA GLU A 119 -0.03 -11.82 10.23
C GLU A 119 -0.93 -10.58 10.26
N SER A 120 -0.76 -9.66 9.31
CA SER A 120 -1.60 -8.48 9.14
C SER A 120 -3.07 -8.86 8.93
N ASP A 121 -3.35 -9.79 8.00
CA ASP A 121 -4.70 -10.31 7.73
C ASP A 121 -5.34 -10.92 9.00
N ARG A 122 -4.54 -11.58 9.85
CA ARG A 122 -5.01 -12.14 11.13
C ARG A 122 -5.34 -11.02 12.14
N LYS A 123 -4.49 -9.99 12.24
CA LYS A 123 -4.73 -8.82 13.10
C LYS A 123 -5.97 -8.04 12.66
N ILE A 124 -6.11 -7.76 11.35
CA ILE A 124 -7.27 -7.10 10.75
C ILE A 124 -8.57 -7.89 11.03
N LYS A 125 -8.58 -9.20 10.79
CA LYS A 125 -9.76 -10.06 11.10
C LYS A 125 -10.13 -10.04 12.58
N THR A 126 -9.14 -9.94 13.48
CA THR A 126 -9.38 -9.83 14.93
C THR A 126 -9.99 -8.47 15.26
N ALA A 127 -9.43 -7.38 14.73
CA ALA A 127 -9.97 -6.03 14.88
C ALA A 127 -11.41 -5.90 14.36
N GLN A 128 -11.71 -6.44 13.17
CA GLN A 128 -13.06 -6.47 12.61
C GLN A 128 -14.04 -7.26 13.49
N LYS A 129 -13.63 -8.42 14.04
CA LYS A 129 -14.48 -9.23 14.93
C LYS A 129 -14.72 -8.56 16.30
N VAL A 130 -13.73 -7.85 16.83
CA VAL A 130 -13.85 -7.02 18.04
C VAL A 130 -14.78 -5.84 17.79
N SER A 131 -14.48 -5.02 16.78
CA SER A 131 -15.27 -3.85 16.39
C SER A 131 -16.73 -4.19 16.14
N LYS A 132 -17.03 -5.27 15.38
CA LYS A 132 -18.41 -5.70 15.12
C LYS A 132 -19.15 -6.11 16.41
N ARG A 133 -18.49 -6.75 17.37
CA ARG A 133 -19.12 -7.11 18.66
C ARG A 133 -19.42 -5.89 19.50
N ILE A 134 -18.45 -4.99 19.67
CA ILE A 134 -18.62 -3.73 20.38
C ILE A 134 -19.79 -2.93 19.75
N ALA A 135 -19.77 -2.71 18.43
CA ALA A 135 -20.83 -1.99 17.72
C ALA A 135 -22.22 -2.65 17.90
N THR A 136 -22.30 -3.99 17.88
CA THR A 136 -23.56 -4.71 18.12
C THR A 136 -24.07 -4.51 19.55
N ARG A 137 -23.19 -4.53 20.55
CA ARG A 137 -23.55 -4.23 21.96
C ARG A 137 -23.97 -2.77 22.13
N SER A 138 -23.22 -1.81 21.59
CA SER A 138 -23.56 -0.38 21.68
C SER A 138 -24.94 -0.07 21.08
N VAL A 139 -25.28 -0.67 19.93
CA VAL A 139 -26.63 -0.53 19.34
C VAL A 139 -27.71 -1.18 20.24
N MET A 140 -27.40 -2.29 20.90
CA MET A 140 -28.35 -2.95 21.81
C MET A 140 -28.56 -2.15 23.10
N SER A 141 -27.50 -1.67 23.75
CA SER A 141 -27.57 -0.77 24.92
C SER A 141 -28.36 0.49 24.58
N ALA A 142 -28.03 1.20 23.50
CA ALA A 142 -28.78 2.38 23.06
C ALA A 142 -30.28 2.09 22.81
N ARG A 143 -30.62 0.90 22.28
CA ARG A 143 -32.02 0.48 22.14
C ARG A 143 -32.70 0.21 23.48
N ARG A 144 -32.01 -0.37 24.47
CA ARG A 144 -32.56 -0.56 25.82
C ARG A 144 -32.95 0.78 26.44
N HIS A 145 -32.02 1.75 26.42
CA HIS A 145 -32.25 3.12 26.88
C HIS A 145 -33.45 3.80 26.22
N ILE A 146 -33.56 3.74 24.88
CA ILE A 146 -34.69 4.38 24.18
C ILE A 146 -36.03 3.72 24.53
N VAL A 147 -36.04 2.39 24.72
CA VAL A 147 -37.26 1.62 25.03
C VAL A 147 -37.65 1.73 26.52
N SER A 148 -36.71 2.03 27.41
CA SER A 148 -36.98 2.22 28.85
C SER A 148 -37.57 3.58 29.21
N LEU A 149 -37.32 4.64 28.42
CA LEU A 149 -37.79 6.02 28.67
C LEU A 149 -39.26 6.14 29.17
N PRO A 150 -40.27 5.43 28.61
CA PRO A 150 -41.65 5.57 29.08
C PRO A 150 -41.87 5.05 30.51
N GLY A 151 -41.09 4.05 30.92
CA GLY A 151 -41.14 3.47 32.26
C GLY A 151 -40.31 4.27 33.28
N GLU A 152 -39.20 4.87 32.84
CA GLU A 152 -38.33 5.73 33.66
C GLU A 152 -39.07 6.94 34.25
N ALA A 153 -40.09 7.45 33.55
CA ALA A 153 -40.93 8.56 34.01
C ALA A 153 -41.90 8.23 35.16
N ILE A 154 -42.07 6.95 35.54
CA ILE A 154 -43.01 6.53 36.59
C ILE A 154 -42.25 6.38 37.92
N PRO A 155 -42.61 7.10 39.00
CA PRO A 155 -41.94 6.96 40.29
C PRO A 155 -41.90 5.51 40.80
N VAL A 156 -40.79 5.11 41.44
CA VAL A 156 -40.45 3.73 41.86
C VAL A 156 -40.21 2.75 40.71
N LEU A 157 -41.15 2.61 39.77
CA LEU A 157 -41.00 1.71 38.62
C LEU A 157 -39.80 2.12 37.75
N GLY A 158 -39.68 3.41 37.44
CA GLY A 158 -38.58 3.98 36.69
C GLY A 158 -37.23 3.78 37.37
N THR A 159 -37.16 3.94 38.69
CA THR A 159 -35.94 3.66 39.47
C THR A 159 -35.48 2.21 39.31
N SER A 160 -36.42 1.25 39.35
CA SER A 160 -36.10 -0.18 39.14
C SER A 160 -35.64 -0.48 37.70
N ILE A 161 -36.19 0.24 36.71
CA ILE A 161 -35.80 0.14 35.30
C ILE A 161 -34.40 0.70 35.10
N ILE A 162 -34.10 1.88 35.66
CA ILE A 162 -32.77 2.53 35.61
C ILE A 162 -31.71 1.59 36.17
N VAL A 163 -31.89 1.09 37.40
CA VAL A 163 -30.97 0.12 38.03
C VAL A 163 -30.80 -1.13 37.16
N GLY A 164 -31.89 -1.66 36.60
CA GLY A 164 -31.85 -2.78 35.67
C GLY A 164 -31.01 -2.51 34.42
N VAL A 165 -31.23 -1.38 33.74
CA VAL A 165 -30.46 -0.98 32.55
C VAL A 165 -28.99 -0.73 32.91
N THR A 166 -28.69 -0.12 34.07
CA THR A 166 -27.32 0.06 34.56
C THR A 166 -26.58 -1.26 34.77
N VAL A 167 -27.23 -2.30 35.31
CA VAL A 167 -26.64 -3.65 35.42
C VAL A 167 -26.29 -4.21 34.03
N TRP A 168 -27.14 -4.01 33.02
CA TRP A 168 -26.85 -4.40 31.64
C TRP A 168 -25.68 -3.61 31.02
N ASP A 169 -25.58 -2.31 31.31
CA ASP A 169 -24.48 -1.48 30.79
C ASP A 169 -23.14 -1.83 31.44
N ILE A 170 -23.07 -2.04 32.76
CA ILE A 170 -21.85 -2.53 33.43
C ILE A 170 -21.42 -3.88 32.84
N HIS A 171 -22.37 -4.78 32.56
CA HIS A 171 -22.07 -6.03 31.86
C HIS A 171 -21.48 -5.79 30.45
N ASP A 172 -22.14 -4.97 29.62
CA ASP A 172 -21.70 -4.72 28.25
C ASP A 172 -20.35 -3.97 28.20
N LEU A 173 -20.10 -3.05 29.14
CA LEU A 173 -18.79 -2.39 29.33
C LEU A 173 -17.70 -3.38 29.76
N CYS A 174 -17.98 -4.27 30.71
CA CYS A 174 -17.08 -5.36 31.11
C CYS A 174 -16.72 -6.28 29.93
N GLN A 175 -17.68 -6.56 29.03
CA GLN A 175 -17.44 -7.31 27.79
C GLN A 175 -16.66 -6.49 26.74
N ASN A 176 -16.80 -5.17 26.71
CA ASN A 176 -16.01 -4.31 25.85
C ASN A 176 -14.54 -4.27 26.31
N MET A 177 -14.26 -4.23 27.63
CA MET A 177 -12.89 -4.34 28.17
C MET A 177 -12.23 -5.68 27.80
N LYS A 178 -12.98 -6.79 27.86
CA LYS A 178 -12.51 -8.11 27.38
C LYS A 178 -12.13 -8.09 25.90
N ASP A 179 -12.93 -7.42 25.08
CA ASP A 179 -12.68 -7.32 23.63
C ASP A 179 -11.52 -6.37 23.29
N ILE A 180 -11.31 -5.30 24.08
CA ILE A 180 -10.12 -4.44 24.01
C ILE A 180 -8.87 -5.24 24.40
N ASN A 181 -8.90 -6.01 25.49
CA ASN A 181 -7.78 -6.88 25.87
C ASN A 181 -7.47 -7.97 24.84
N GLN A 182 -8.49 -8.52 24.19
CA GLN A 182 -8.30 -9.41 23.04
C GLN A 182 -7.61 -8.70 21.87
N LEU A 183 -7.92 -7.43 21.62
CA LEU A 183 -7.28 -6.62 20.60
C LEU A 183 -5.83 -6.31 20.97
N ASN A 184 -5.57 -5.79 22.17
CA ASN A 184 -4.23 -5.45 22.66
C ASN A 184 -3.31 -6.67 22.62
N SER A 185 -3.79 -7.85 23.06
CA SER A 185 -3.06 -9.12 22.95
C SER A 185 -2.72 -9.49 21.49
N ALA A 186 -3.64 -9.29 20.54
CA ALA A 186 -3.40 -9.58 19.13
C ALA A 186 -2.40 -8.61 18.46
N PHE A 187 -2.24 -7.39 18.99
CA PHE A 187 -1.31 -6.39 18.47
C PHE A 187 0.03 -6.34 19.22
N GLY A 188 0.10 -6.85 20.45
CA GLY A 188 1.30 -6.85 21.30
C GLY A 188 1.36 -5.67 22.29
N HIS A 189 0.21 -5.10 22.65
CA HIS A 189 0.11 -4.00 23.61
C HIS A 189 -0.17 -4.52 25.04
N ALA A 190 0.00 -3.64 26.03
CA ALA A 190 -0.37 -3.93 27.41
C ALA A 190 -1.88 -4.26 27.53
N LEU A 191 -2.22 -5.09 28.50
CA LEU A 191 -3.62 -5.36 28.83
C LEU A 191 -4.13 -4.28 29.78
N GLU A 192 -5.32 -3.78 29.51
CA GLU A 192 -6.05 -2.89 30.42
C GLU A 192 -6.59 -3.68 31.61
N ASP A 193 -6.67 -3.03 32.76
CA ASP A 193 -7.30 -3.59 33.94
C ASP A 193 -8.82 -3.71 33.72
N GLN A 194 -9.28 -4.96 33.65
CA GLN A 194 -10.67 -5.29 33.35
C GLN A 194 -11.56 -5.14 34.59
N ASP A 195 -10.99 -5.26 35.79
CA ASP A 195 -11.77 -5.38 37.03
C ASP A 195 -12.25 -4.01 37.54
N GLN A 196 -11.63 -2.91 37.08
CA GLN A 196 -12.12 -1.53 37.28
C GLN A 196 -13.55 -1.31 36.79
N ILE A 197 -13.99 -2.08 35.78
CA ILE A 197 -15.36 -2.02 35.24
C ILE A 197 -16.18 -3.22 35.71
N CYS A 198 -15.61 -4.44 35.65
CA CYS A 198 -16.35 -5.65 36.00
C CYS A 198 -16.65 -5.79 37.50
N GLY A 199 -15.93 -5.06 38.37
CA GLY A 199 -16.13 -5.03 39.82
C GLY A 199 -17.00 -3.87 40.33
N ILE A 200 -17.62 -3.06 39.45
CA ILE A 200 -18.51 -1.97 39.87
C ILE A 200 -19.80 -2.56 40.44
N GLU A 201 -20.03 -2.34 41.74
CA GLU A 201 -21.31 -2.66 42.39
C GLU A 201 -22.38 -1.63 41.97
N VAL A 202 -23.51 -2.12 41.46
CA VAL A 202 -24.65 -1.27 41.08
C VAL A 202 -25.57 -1.10 42.30
N PRO A 203 -25.96 0.14 42.67
CA PRO A 203 -26.83 0.39 43.82
C PRO A 203 -28.21 -0.23 43.65
N THR A 204 -28.86 -0.57 44.78
CA THR A 204 -30.22 -1.13 44.78
C THR A 204 -31.27 -0.06 44.50
N THR A 205 -32.45 -0.49 44.05
CA THR A 205 -33.60 0.40 43.80
C THR A 205 -33.95 1.25 45.02
N GLU A 206 -33.85 0.67 46.23
CA GLU A 206 -34.14 1.35 47.50
C GLU A 206 -33.11 2.44 47.82
N GLN A 207 -31.82 2.19 47.54
CA GLN A 207 -30.75 3.16 47.72
C GLN A 207 -30.93 4.37 46.80
N VAL A 208 -31.13 4.11 45.49
CA VAL A 208 -31.35 5.17 44.50
C VAL A 208 -32.64 5.95 44.80
N LEU A 209 -33.71 5.28 45.23
CA LEU A 209 -34.97 5.95 45.60
C LEU A 209 -34.81 6.84 46.84
N ALA A 210 -34.03 6.42 47.83
CA ALA A 210 -33.75 7.23 49.02
C ALA A 210 -32.92 8.47 48.67
N GLU A 211 -31.82 8.30 47.92
CA GLU A 211 -30.93 9.39 47.50
C GLU A 211 -31.67 10.45 46.65
N VAL A 212 -32.46 10.01 45.66
CA VAL A 212 -33.28 10.91 44.86
C VAL A 212 -34.33 11.62 45.71
N LYS A 213 -34.94 10.95 46.69
CA LYS A 213 -35.97 11.57 47.55
C LYS A 213 -35.40 12.66 48.45
N GLU A 214 -34.19 12.48 48.96
CA GLU A 214 -33.53 13.44 49.84
C GLU A 214 -32.95 14.62 49.05
N ASN A 215 -32.30 14.36 47.91
CA ASN A 215 -31.49 15.34 47.18
C ASN A 215 -32.04 15.69 45.78
N TRP A 216 -33.35 15.56 45.52
CA TRP A 216 -33.94 15.73 44.18
C TRP A 216 -33.62 17.06 43.49
N GLN A 217 -33.46 18.16 44.24
CA GLN A 217 -33.12 19.48 43.69
C GLN A 217 -31.69 19.50 43.16
N GLU A 218 -30.74 18.96 43.92
CA GLU A 218 -29.34 18.84 43.53
C GLU A 218 -29.19 17.86 42.36
N ALA A 219 -29.87 16.71 42.40
CA ALA A 219 -29.89 15.76 41.29
C ALA A 219 -30.43 16.39 39.98
N TYR A 220 -31.48 17.23 40.10
CA TYR A 220 -32.05 17.96 38.97
C TYR A 220 -31.08 19.02 38.41
N ASP A 221 -30.48 19.85 39.26
CA ASP A 221 -29.55 20.90 38.82
C ASP A 221 -28.27 20.30 38.22
N ASN A 222 -27.74 19.22 38.82
CA ASN A 222 -26.62 18.47 38.28
C ASN A 222 -26.93 17.87 36.91
N ALA A 223 -28.11 17.24 36.73
CA ALA A 223 -28.53 16.70 35.44
C ALA A 223 -28.63 17.80 34.37
N LYS A 224 -29.20 18.96 34.71
CA LYS A 224 -29.27 20.12 33.81
C LYS A 224 -27.87 20.60 33.40
N VAL A 225 -26.93 20.77 34.34
CA VAL A 225 -25.55 21.19 34.06
C VAL A 225 -24.83 20.18 33.15
N GLN A 226 -25.00 18.88 33.38
CA GLN A 226 -24.39 17.84 32.54
C GLN A 226 -24.96 17.85 31.11
N ILE A 227 -26.28 18.06 30.94
CA ILE A 227 -26.90 18.23 29.62
C ILE A 227 -26.33 19.48 28.92
N GLU A 228 -26.23 20.62 29.60
CA GLU A 228 -25.64 21.84 29.03
C GLU A 228 -24.16 21.66 28.63
N LEU A 229 -23.36 21.02 29.50
CA LEU A 229 -21.95 20.69 29.26
C LEU A 229 -21.77 19.74 28.06
N SER A 230 -22.62 18.71 27.95
CA SER A 230 -22.54 17.76 26.83
C SER A 230 -22.77 18.44 25.47
N HIS A 231 -23.68 19.41 25.38
CA HIS A 231 -23.90 20.20 24.16
C HIS A 231 -22.73 21.13 23.83
N MET A 232 -22.08 21.73 24.83
CA MET A 232 -20.88 22.54 24.60
C MET A 232 -19.74 21.67 24.09
N ASN A 233 -19.43 20.58 24.78
CA ASN A 233 -18.38 19.63 24.38
C ASN A 233 -18.59 19.06 22.96
N ALA A 234 -19.83 18.70 22.62
CA ALA A 234 -20.17 18.20 21.28
C ALA A 234 -19.98 19.28 20.20
N LYS A 235 -20.40 20.52 20.47
CA LYS A 235 -20.20 21.65 19.57
C LYS A 235 -18.71 21.98 19.37
N ASP A 236 -17.94 22.01 20.45
CA ASP A 236 -16.51 22.33 20.41
C ASP A 236 -15.71 21.25 19.68
N LEU A 237 -16.06 19.96 19.86
CA LEU A 237 -15.46 18.86 19.11
C LEU A 237 -15.75 18.95 17.61
N ILE A 238 -16.98 19.34 17.21
CA ILE A 238 -17.31 19.56 15.79
C ILE A 238 -16.55 20.76 15.23
N ASN A 239 -16.47 21.88 15.97
CA ASN A 239 -15.70 23.06 15.57
C ASN A 239 -14.22 22.71 15.36
N GLN A 240 -13.63 21.96 16.29
CA GLN A 240 -12.25 21.47 16.19
C GLN A 240 -12.07 20.60 14.94
N LYS A 241 -12.92 19.58 14.75
CA LYS A 241 -12.79 18.66 13.61
C LYS A 241 -13.00 19.34 12.26
N TYR A 242 -13.89 20.33 12.20
CA TYR A 242 -14.08 21.14 11.00
C TYR A 242 -12.86 22.03 10.73
N GLY A 243 -12.25 22.62 11.76
CA GLY A 243 -10.97 23.35 11.63
C GLY A 243 -9.85 22.46 11.08
N ASP A 244 -9.60 21.32 11.74
CA ASP A 244 -8.60 20.31 11.34
C ASP A 244 -8.78 19.87 9.87
N ALA A 245 -10.04 19.64 9.46
CA ALA A 245 -10.39 19.16 8.12
C ALA A 245 -10.33 20.29 7.06
N LYS A 246 -10.69 21.52 7.42
CA LYS A 246 -10.65 22.67 6.50
C LYS A 246 -9.21 23.03 6.13
N GLU A 247 -8.29 23.00 7.10
CA GLU A 247 -6.85 23.21 6.85
C GLU A 247 -6.27 22.18 5.84
N GLN A 248 -6.78 20.95 5.88
CA GLN A 248 -6.44 19.90 4.90
C GLN A 248 -7.14 20.10 3.55
N ALA A 249 -8.41 20.52 3.54
CA ALA A 249 -9.21 20.72 2.33
C ALA A 249 -8.71 21.90 1.46
N THR A 250 -8.19 22.97 2.07
CA THR A 250 -7.57 24.10 1.34
C THR A 250 -6.39 23.68 0.45
N GLN A 251 -5.84 22.48 0.64
CA GLN A 251 -4.78 21.91 -0.22
C GLN A 251 -5.33 21.08 -1.41
N MET A 252 -6.64 20.82 -1.48
CA MET A 252 -7.25 19.85 -2.41
C MET A 252 -8.37 20.41 -3.33
N GLY A 253 -8.81 21.66 -3.12
CA GLY A 253 -9.64 22.42 -4.07
C GLY A 253 -11.10 22.67 -3.64
N ASP A 254 -11.71 23.70 -4.24
CA ASP A 254 -12.95 24.35 -3.80
C ASP A 254 -14.15 23.39 -3.62
N ASP A 255 -14.38 22.46 -4.56
CA ASP A 255 -15.50 21.48 -4.51
C ASP A 255 -15.53 20.65 -3.20
N LEU A 256 -14.37 20.42 -2.58
CA LEU A 256 -14.28 19.69 -1.32
C LEU A 256 -14.56 20.57 -0.10
N GLU A 257 -14.27 21.87 -0.19
CA GLU A 257 -14.57 22.82 0.88
C GLU A 257 -16.08 23.01 1.03
N ASP A 258 -16.82 23.07 -0.09
CA ASP A 258 -18.29 23.13 -0.09
C ASP A 258 -18.92 21.87 0.55
N GLN A 259 -18.48 20.66 0.17
CA GLN A 259 -18.96 19.42 0.79
C GLN A 259 -18.69 19.35 2.30
N LEU A 260 -17.54 19.89 2.74
CA LEU A 260 -17.17 19.95 4.14
C LEU A 260 -18.05 20.97 4.90
N ALA A 261 -18.34 22.12 4.29
CA ALA A 261 -19.22 23.16 4.86
C ALA A 261 -20.68 22.70 5.01
N ASP A 262 -21.21 21.99 4.02
CA ASP A 262 -22.54 21.35 4.08
C ASP A 262 -22.61 20.32 5.22
N THR A 263 -21.60 19.45 5.32
CA THR A 263 -21.52 18.42 6.35
C THR A 263 -21.44 19.02 7.76
N TYR A 264 -20.65 20.08 7.94
CA TYR A 264 -20.58 20.82 9.20
C TYR A 264 -21.93 21.49 9.54
N THR A 265 -22.61 22.07 8.56
CA THR A 265 -23.90 22.74 8.75
C THR A 265 -25.00 21.76 9.16
N ASP A 266 -25.09 20.60 8.50
CA ASP A 266 -26.00 19.51 8.90
C ASP A 266 -25.73 19.01 10.32
N ALA A 267 -24.45 18.78 10.67
CA ALA A 267 -24.08 18.32 12.00
C ALA A 267 -24.40 19.36 13.10
N MET A 268 -24.15 20.64 12.84
CA MET A 268 -24.53 21.74 13.73
C MET A 268 -26.04 21.90 13.88
N ASN A 269 -26.81 21.75 12.80
CA ASN A 269 -28.27 21.75 12.85
C ASN A 269 -28.82 20.60 13.70
N LYS A 270 -28.23 19.39 13.58
CA LYS A 270 -28.58 18.24 14.41
C LYS A 270 -28.27 18.47 15.89
N ILE A 271 -27.11 19.04 16.24
CA ILE A 271 -26.82 19.43 17.63
C ILE A 271 -27.86 20.43 18.16
N ASN A 272 -28.20 21.47 17.38
CA ASN A 272 -29.19 22.45 17.80
C ASN A 272 -30.59 21.83 17.99
N GLN A 273 -30.97 20.87 17.14
CA GLN A 273 -32.24 20.13 17.27
C GLN A 273 -32.24 19.22 18.52
N ILE A 274 -31.14 18.53 18.81
CA ILE A 274 -31.01 17.72 20.04
C ILE A 274 -31.08 18.64 21.27
N LYS A 275 -30.42 19.80 21.23
CA LYS A 275 -30.44 20.78 22.32
C LYS A 275 -31.85 21.30 22.62
N THR A 276 -32.68 21.57 21.61
CA THR A 276 -34.06 22.00 21.85
C THR A 276 -34.95 20.86 22.35
N GLN A 277 -34.70 19.62 21.94
CA GLN A 277 -35.42 18.43 22.41
C GLN A 277 -35.08 18.04 23.86
N THR A 278 -33.86 18.33 24.31
CA THR A 278 -33.33 17.97 25.64
C THR A 278 -33.31 19.14 26.63
N GLN A 279 -33.83 20.31 26.24
CA GLN A 279 -33.87 21.48 27.11
C GLN A 279 -34.83 21.25 28.28
N VAL A 280 -34.30 21.17 29.50
CA VAL A 280 -35.06 20.86 30.71
C VAL A 280 -35.90 22.08 31.13
N PRO A 281 -37.25 22.00 31.15
CA PRO A 281 -38.11 23.11 31.58
C PRO A 281 -38.06 23.28 33.10
N PRO A 282 -38.30 24.49 33.65
CA PRO A 282 -38.15 24.75 35.08
C PRO A 282 -39.02 23.82 35.95
N PRO A 283 -38.57 23.44 37.18
CA PRO A 283 -39.28 22.45 38.01
C PRO A 283 -40.75 22.77 38.26
N SER A 284 -41.11 24.05 38.41
CA SER A 284 -42.49 24.51 38.58
C SER A 284 -43.41 24.15 37.40
N GLU A 285 -42.88 24.12 36.18
CA GLU A 285 -43.61 23.79 34.97
C GLU A 285 -43.72 22.28 34.74
N ILE A 286 -42.68 21.52 35.11
CA ILE A 286 -42.72 20.05 35.18
C ILE A 286 -43.83 19.61 36.14
N TRP A 287 -43.86 20.15 37.36
CA TRP A 287 -44.85 19.78 38.38
C TRP A 287 -46.29 20.11 37.96
N ARG A 288 -46.51 21.16 37.16
CA ARG A 288 -47.81 21.44 36.55
C ARG A 288 -48.19 20.35 35.54
N THR A 289 -47.30 20.06 34.58
CA THR A 289 -47.54 19.07 33.53
C THR A 289 -47.77 17.65 34.07
N VAL A 290 -47.02 17.25 35.11
CA VAL A 290 -47.20 15.96 35.79
C VAL A 290 -48.56 15.91 36.50
N LYS A 291 -48.93 16.97 37.22
CA LYS A 291 -50.22 17.07 37.90
C LYS A 291 -51.39 16.99 36.93
N ASP A 292 -51.35 17.73 35.83
CA ASP A 292 -52.39 17.75 34.80
C ASP A 292 -52.57 16.36 34.16
N LYS A 293 -51.46 15.64 33.86
CA LYS A 293 -51.52 14.25 33.36
C LYS A 293 -52.05 13.24 34.37
N ILE A 294 -51.74 13.41 35.66
CA ILE A 294 -52.29 12.54 36.73
C ILE A 294 -53.80 12.74 36.85
N TYR A 295 -54.30 13.97 36.73
CA TYR A 295 -55.74 14.23 36.71
C TYR A 295 -56.43 13.60 35.50
N ASP A 296 -55.92 13.80 34.28
CA ASP A 296 -56.47 13.19 33.05
C ASP A 296 -56.46 11.65 33.07
N LEU A 297 -55.43 11.03 33.66
CA LEU A 297 -55.39 9.58 33.89
C LEU A 297 -56.41 9.13 34.94
N SER A 298 -56.59 9.89 36.02
CA SER A 298 -57.58 9.57 37.06
C SER A 298 -59.01 9.65 36.54
N GLU A 299 -59.32 10.61 35.67
CA GLU A 299 -60.64 10.80 35.08
C GLU A 299 -60.98 9.67 34.09
N LYS A 300 -59.99 9.18 33.34
CA LYS A 300 -60.10 8.01 32.43
C LYS A 300 -60.16 6.65 33.14
N LEU A 301 -59.84 6.58 34.42
CA LEU A 301 -59.92 5.36 35.25
C LEU A 301 -61.23 5.29 36.07
N VAL A 302 -62.07 6.33 36.00
CA VAL A 302 -63.36 6.43 36.70
C VAL A 302 -64.55 6.25 35.75
N GLN A 303 -64.29 6.04 34.45
CA GLN A 303 -65.27 5.64 33.41
C GLN A 303 -65.10 4.17 33.01
#